data_AF-A0A645DIL0-F1
#
_entry.id   AF-A0A645DIL0-F1
#
_cell.length_a   1.000
_cell.length_b   1.000
_cell.length_c   1.000
_cell.angle_alpha   90.00
_cell.angle_beta   90.00
_cell.angle_gamma   90.00
#
_symmetry.space_group_name_H-M   'P 1'
#
loop_
_entity.id
_entity.type
_entity.pdbx_description
1 polymer ?
#
loop_
_entity_poly.entity_id
_entity_poly.type
_entity_poly.pdbx_seq_one_letter_code
_entity_poly.pdbx_strand_id
1 'polypeptide(L)'
;MVEERQQDVPFTVIRQPNATMEKGVEEVVEAGQNGVKTVSVKMHFADEKQVTEEVIAETIIVQPKPQIINVGTRDTINTSRGAQRFRSVAWMEATAYLPTDGSAEGLTATGIPARRGIVAVDPDIIPLGTRVYIPGYGVGLAADTGGAIIGNKIDLCMESSSEAWRFGRRDVKVYILE
;
A
#
# COMPACT_ATOMS: atom_id res chain seq x y z
N MET A 1 51.03 6.80 10.64
CA MET A 1 50.55 5.54 11.25
C MET A 1 49.50 4.95 10.32
N VAL A 2 49.48 3.62 10.13
CA VAL A 2 48.39 2.94 9.40
C VAL A 2 47.55 2.18 10.43
N GLU A 3 46.24 2.35 10.36
CA GLU A 3 45.27 1.68 11.23
C GLU A 3 44.27 0.90 10.36
N GLU A 4 43.91 -0.31 10.77
CA GLU A 4 42.86 -1.09 10.11
C GLU A 4 41.57 -1.03 10.92
N ARG A 5 40.46 -0.75 10.23
CA ARG A 5 39.12 -0.74 10.83
C ARG A 5 38.15 -1.53 9.97
N GLN A 6 37.25 -2.27 10.61
CA GLN A 6 36.14 -2.91 9.91
C GLN A 6 35.00 -1.91 9.69
N GLN A 7 34.39 -2.01 8.52
CA GLN A 7 33.22 -1.22 8.14
C GLN A 7 32.20 -2.12 7.45
N ASP A 8 30.92 -1.82 7.67
CA ASP A 8 29.84 -2.50 6.97
C ASP A 8 29.85 -2.17 5.49
N VAL A 9 29.55 -3.17 4.68
CA VAL A 9 29.19 -3.01 3.27
C VAL A 9 27.68 -3.22 3.17
N PRO A 10 26.87 -2.17 2.95
CA PRO A 10 25.43 -2.29 2.88
C PRO A 10 24.98 -3.31 1.84
N PHE A 11 23.96 -4.12 2.16
CA PHE A 11 23.34 -4.97 1.16
C PHE A 11 22.57 -4.16 0.12
N THR A 12 22.41 -4.73 -1.07
CA THR A 12 21.54 -4.19 -2.11
C THR A 12 20.14 -4.81 -2.03
N VAL A 13 19.14 -4.11 -2.56
CA VAL A 13 17.77 -4.62 -2.65
C VAL A 13 17.48 -5.03 -4.10
N ILE A 14 17.14 -6.29 -4.31
CA ILE A 14 16.71 -6.83 -5.61
C ILE A 14 15.19 -6.95 -5.58
N ARG A 15 14.52 -6.29 -6.54
CA ARG A 15 13.06 -6.32 -6.70
C ARG A 15 12.67 -7.25 -7.83
N GLN A 16 11.88 -8.28 -7.53
CA GLN A 16 11.45 -9.31 -8.49
C GLN A 16 9.94 -9.19 -8.79
N PRO A 17 9.54 -8.94 -10.05
CA PRO A 17 8.13 -8.91 -10.43
C PRO A 17 7.43 -10.24 -10.17
N ASN A 18 6.28 -10.20 -9.50
CA ASN A 18 5.43 -11.36 -9.26
C ASN A 18 4.01 -11.09 -9.80
N ALA A 19 3.61 -11.82 -10.85
CA ALA A 19 2.32 -11.67 -11.52
C ALA A 19 1.14 -12.31 -10.78
N THR A 20 1.40 -13.07 -9.71
CA THR A 20 0.34 -13.65 -8.87
C THR A 20 -0.06 -12.72 -7.72
N MET A 21 0.91 -11.91 -7.26
CA MET A 21 0.72 -10.91 -6.21
C MET A 21 0.09 -9.64 -6.77
N GLU A 22 -0.80 -9.05 -5.97
CA GLU A 22 -1.49 -7.81 -6.33
C GLU A 22 -0.54 -6.64 -6.45
N LYS A 23 -0.82 -5.78 -7.43
CA LYS A 23 -0.09 -4.54 -7.62
C LYS A 23 -0.04 -3.73 -6.33
N GLY A 24 1.18 -3.37 -5.92
CA GLY A 24 1.46 -2.61 -4.70
C GLY A 24 1.73 -3.45 -3.45
N VAL A 25 1.59 -4.78 -3.52
CA VAL A 25 2.00 -5.68 -2.44
C VAL A 25 3.48 -6.01 -2.58
N GLU A 26 4.23 -5.85 -1.49
CA GLU A 26 5.64 -6.25 -1.39
C GLU A 26 5.80 -7.36 -0.36
N GLU A 27 6.65 -8.33 -0.68
CA GLU A 27 6.99 -9.44 0.22
C GLU A 27 8.51 -9.62 0.24
N VAL A 28 9.13 -9.55 1.41
CA VAL A 28 10.55 -9.90 1.59
C VAL A 28 10.67 -11.42 1.58
N VAL A 29 11.27 -11.97 0.52
CA VAL A 29 11.47 -13.42 0.39
C VAL A 29 12.82 -13.88 0.92
N GLU A 30 13.81 -12.99 0.90
CA GLU A 30 15.13 -13.22 1.49
C GLU A 30 15.61 -11.93 2.15
N ALA A 31 15.94 -11.99 3.45
CA ALA A 31 16.46 -10.85 4.17
C ALA A 31 17.92 -10.56 3.77
N GLY A 32 18.23 -9.29 3.55
CA GLY A 32 19.60 -8.86 3.24
C GLY A 32 20.53 -9.00 4.43
N GLN A 33 21.82 -9.15 4.15
CA GLN A 33 22.88 -9.17 5.17
C GLN A 33 24.00 -8.24 4.71
N ASN A 34 24.37 -7.28 5.56
CA ASN A 34 25.54 -6.45 5.29
C ASN A 34 26.78 -7.33 5.18
N GLY A 35 27.64 -6.98 4.24
CA GLY A 35 29.00 -7.47 4.19
C GLY A 35 29.88 -6.73 5.18
N VAL A 36 31.15 -7.12 5.21
CA VAL A 36 32.17 -6.47 6.02
C VAL A 36 33.39 -6.23 5.15
N LYS A 37 33.91 -5.01 5.14
CA LYS A 37 35.21 -4.67 4.57
C LYS A 37 36.17 -4.24 5.66
N THR A 38 37.45 -4.49 5.44
CA THR A 38 38.52 -3.81 6.19
C THR A 38 39.02 -2.65 5.37
N VAL A 39 39.19 -1.51 6.04
CA VAL A 39 39.72 -0.27 5.48
C VAL A 39 41.03 0.04 6.20
N SER A 40 42.12 0.16 5.44
CA SER A 40 43.41 0.60 5.96
C SER A 40 43.50 2.12 5.81
N VAL A 41 43.58 2.83 6.92
CA VAL A 41 43.59 4.29 6.99
C VAL A 41 44.99 4.77 7.37
N LYS A 42 45.56 5.64 6.56
CA LYS A 42 46.81 6.34 6.86
C LYS A 42 46.52 7.66 7.55
N MET A 43 47.09 7.81 8.74
CA MET A 43 46.99 9.01 9.56
C MET A 43 48.13 9.98 9.26
N HIS A 44 47.77 11.22 8.95
CA HIS A 44 48.69 12.35 8.89
C HIS A 44 48.51 13.26 10.11
N PHE A 45 49.62 13.54 10.80
CA PHE A 45 49.67 14.40 11.99
C PHE A 45 50.40 15.70 11.64
N ALA A 46 49.84 16.83 12.05
CA ALA A 46 50.49 18.15 11.99
C ALA A 46 50.25 18.87 13.32
N ASP A 47 51.32 19.38 13.92
CA ASP A 47 51.30 20.20 15.15
C ASP A 47 50.47 19.60 16.31
N GLU A 48 50.73 18.33 16.64
CA GLU A 48 50.08 17.58 17.76
C GLU A 48 48.55 17.49 17.70
N LYS A 49 47.92 17.91 16.61
CA LYS A 49 46.53 17.62 16.28
C LYS A 49 46.45 16.70 15.06
N GLN A 50 45.49 15.79 15.10
CA GLN A 50 45.23 14.84 14.02
C GLN A 50 44.51 15.59 12.88
N VAL A 51 45.04 15.57 11.65
CA VAL A 51 44.54 16.50 10.61
C VAL A 51 43.92 15.80 9.40
N THR A 52 44.36 14.62 8.95
CA THR A 52 43.67 13.94 7.83
C THR A 52 43.79 12.42 7.89
N GLU A 53 42.66 11.73 7.69
CA GLU A 53 42.56 10.30 7.42
C GLU A 53 42.51 10.07 5.90
N GLU A 54 43.43 9.26 5.37
CA GLU A 54 43.42 8.83 3.97
C GLU A 54 43.17 7.31 3.91
N VAL A 55 42.12 6.89 3.21
CA VAL A 55 41.90 5.47 2.92
C VAL A 55 42.87 5.04 1.83
N ILE A 56 43.79 4.12 2.16
CA ILE A 56 44.84 3.66 1.24
C ILE A 56 44.58 2.25 0.69
N ALA A 57 43.71 1.47 1.33
CA ALA A 57 43.28 0.16 0.86
C ALA A 57 41.92 -0.21 1.43
N GLU A 58 41.14 -0.96 0.64
CA GLU A 58 39.90 -1.61 1.08
C GLU A 58 39.91 -3.07 0.63
N THR A 59 39.49 -3.98 1.50
CA THR A 59 39.32 -5.40 1.18
C THR A 59 38.01 -5.90 1.74
N ILE A 60 37.15 -6.47 0.88
CA ILE A 60 35.91 -7.11 1.32
C ILE A 60 36.26 -8.46 1.96
N ILE A 61 35.87 -8.64 3.23
CA ILE A 61 36.08 -9.87 4.00
C ILE A 61 34.83 -10.74 3.94
N VAL A 62 33.65 -10.12 4.06
CA VAL A 62 32.35 -10.79 3.94
C VAL A 62 31.58 -10.09 2.84
N GLN A 63 31.18 -10.83 1.82
CA GLN A 63 30.34 -10.28 0.75
C GLN A 63 28.94 -9.98 1.30
N PRO A 64 28.34 -8.82 0.99
CA PRO A 64 26.95 -8.56 1.33
C PRO A 64 26.04 -9.54 0.59
N LYS A 65 24.96 -9.98 1.26
CA LYS A 65 23.89 -10.75 0.64
C LYS A 65 22.72 -9.81 0.34
N PRO A 66 22.22 -9.76 -0.91
CA PRO A 66 21.13 -8.87 -1.26
C PRO A 66 19.85 -9.26 -0.52
N GLN A 67 19.01 -8.27 -0.23
CA GLN A 67 17.62 -8.50 0.15
C GLN A 67 16.80 -8.72 -1.12
N ILE A 68 16.00 -9.79 -1.15
CA ILE A 68 15.10 -10.06 -2.27
C ILE A 68 13.68 -9.72 -1.86
N ILE A 69 13.04 -8.85 -2.64
CA ILE A 69 11.65 -8.43 -2.45
C ILE A 69 10.85 -8.82 -3.70
N ASN A 70 9.79 -9.60 -3.53
CA ASN A 70 8.78 -9.78 -4.55
C ASN A 70 7.88 -8.54 -4.59
N VAL A 71 7.69 -7.98 -5.78
CA VAL A 71 6.77 -6.88 -6.05
C VAL A 71 5.60 -7.38 -6.87
N GLY A 72 4.40 -7.26 -6.32
CA GLY A 72 3.18 -7.67 -7.02
C GLY A 72 2.90 -6.81 -8.24
N THR A 73 2.50 -7.48 -9.32
CA THR A 73 2.23 -6.86 -10.64
C THR A 73 0.86 -7.21 -11.20
N ARG A 74 0.08 -8.05 -10.51
CA ARG A 74 -1.29 -8.36 -10.90
C ARG A 74 -2.15 -7.12 -10.74
N ASP A 75 -2.66 -6.59 -11.84
CA ASP A 75 -3.53 -5.43 -11.91
C ASP A 75 -4.96 -5.78 -12.36
N THR A 76 -5.28 -7.07 -12.46
CA THR A 76 -6.59 -7.56 -12.90
C THR A 76 -7.27 -8.42 -11.86
N ILE A 77 -8.60 -8.31 -11.81
CA ILE A 77 -9.49 -9.18 -11.05
C ILE A 77 -10.56 -9.75 -11.96
N ASN A 78 -10.93 -11.01 -11.72
CA ASN A 78 -12.05 -11.65 -12.40
C ASN A 78 -13.34 -11.36 -11.61
N THR A 79 -14.30 -10.72 -12.27
CA THR A 79 -15.63 -10.46 -11.72
C THR A 79 -16.69 -11.22 -12.54
N SER A 80 -17.92 -11.29 -12.03
CA SER A 80 -19.05 -11.82 -12.82
C SER A 80 -19.32 -11.03 -14.11
N ARG A 81 -18.78 -9.81 -14.24
CA ARG A 81 -18.89 -8.95 -15.43
C ARG A 81 -17.63 -8.98 -16.31
N GLY A 82 -16.72 -9.93 -16.06
CA GLY A 82 -15.46 -10.08 -16.78
C GLY A 82 -14.24 -9.58 -15.99
N ALA A 83 -13.09 -9.63 -16.64
CA ALA A 83 -11.85 -9.10 -16.08
C ALA A 83 -11.93 -7.58 -15.95
N GLN A 84 -11.56 -7.04 -14.79
CA GLN A 84 -11.48 -5.60 -14.53
C GLN A 84 -10.07 -5.26 -14.10
N ARG A 85 -9.54 -4.14 -14.60
CA ARG A 85 -8.26 -3.59 -14.16
C ARG A 85 -8.46 -2.74 -12.91
N PHE A 86 -7.48 -2.76 -12.02
CA PHE A 86 -7.43 -1.93 -10.83
C PHE A 86 -6.09 -1.23 -10.71
N ARG A 87 -6.11 0.01 -10.21
CA ARG A 87 -4.90 0.82 -10.02
C ARG A 87 -4.26 0.61 -8.65
N SER A 88 -5.08 0.32 -7.64
CA SER A 88 -4.64 0.10 -6.25
C SER A 88 -5.67 -0.70 -5.46
N VAL A 89 -5.26 -1.18 -4.29
CA VAL A 89 -6.09 -1.93 -3.34
C VAL A 89 -5.99 -1.27 -1.97
N ALA A 90 -7.11 -1.14 -1.27
CA ALA A 90 -7.18 -0.63 0.09
C ALA A 90 -7.95 -1.60 1.00
N TRP A 91 -7.52 -1.72 2.24
CA TRP A 91 -8.33 -2.31 3.32
C TRP A 91 -9.08 -1.18 4.01
N MET A 92 -10.40 -1.32 4.11
CA MET A 92 -11.27 -0.27 4.66
C MET A 92 -12.27 -0.87 5.64
N GLU A 93 -12.57 -0.13 6.72
CA GLU A 93 -13.67 -0.45 7.61
C GLU A 93 -14.99 -0.14 6.88
N ALA A 94 -15.75 -1.18 6.56
CA ALA A 94 -17.02 -1.04 5.87
C ALA A 94 -18.21 -1.06 6.82
N THR A 95 -19.19 -0.22 6.52
CA THR A 95 -20.56 -0.27 7.05
C THR A 95 -21.58 -0.42 5.92
N ALA A 96 -22.86 -0.43 6.28
CA ALA A 96 -23.95 -0.43 5.32
C ALA A 96 -24.99 0.62 5.71
N TYR A 97 -25.55 1.28 4.70
CA TYR A 97 -26.63 2.26 4.83
C TYR A 97 -27.73 1.97 3.81
N LEU A 98 -28.91 2.55 4.02
CA LEU A 98 -30.05 2.49 3.11
C LEU A 98 -30.18 3.78 2.30
N PRO A 99 -30.84 3.77 1.14
CA PRO A 99 -30.95 4.95 0.28
C PRO A 99 -31.43 6.21 0.99
N THR A 100 -32.35 6.08 1.95
CA THR A 100 -32.96 7.19 2.67
C THR A 100 -32.26 7.53 3.99
N ASP A 101 -31.16 6.84 4.32
CA ASP A 101 -30.40 7.12 5.53
C ASP A 101 -29.60 8.42 5.32
N GLY A 102 -30.04 9.51 5.96
CA GLY A 102 -29.39 10.82 5.90
C GLY A 102 -30.01 11.81 4.90
N SER A 103 -30.85 11.35 3.97
CA SER A 103 -31.63 12.21 3.06
C SER A 103 -33.03 11.65 2.83
N ALA A 104 -34.06 12.45 3.09
CA ALA A 104 -35.46 12.05 2.83
C ALA A 104 -35.73 11.82 1.33
N GLU A 105 -34.96 12.45 0.45
CA GLU A 105 -35.04 12.31 -1.01
C GLU A 105 -34.20 11.13 -1.53
N GLY A 106 -33.35 10.56 -0.67
CA GLY A 106 -32.44 9.47 -1.02
C GLY A 106 -31.38 9.86 -2.05
N LEU A 107 -30.96 11.12 -2.06
CA LEU A 107 -29.92 11.63 -2.93
C LEU A 107 -28.55 11.57 -2.26
N THR A 108 -27.54 11.18 -3.04
CA THR A 108 -26.14 11.17 -2.63
C THR A 108 -25.52 12.57 -2.70
N ALA A 109 -24.31 12.74 -2.17
CA ALA A 109 -23.52 13.97 -2.29
C ALA A 109 -23.28 14.45 -3.75
N THR A 110 -23.31 13.53 -4.72
CA THR A 110 -23.19 13.86 -6.16
C THR A 110 -24.54 14.12 -6.83
N GLY A 111 -25.66 14.00 -6.10
CA GLY A 111 -27.01 14.28 -6.56
C GLY A 111 -27.70 13.15 -7.32
N ILE A 112 -27.14 11.94 -7.32
CA ILE A 112 -27.80 10.76 -7.91
C ILE A 112 -28.57 9.98 -6.83
N PRO A 113 -29.62 9.22 -7.19
CA PRO A 113 -30.32 8.39 -6.22
C PRO A 113 -29.41 7.30 -5.64
N ALA A 114 -29.37 7.21 -4.32
CA ALA A 114 -28.73 6.13 -3.61
C ALA A 114 -29.47 4.82 -3.89
N ARG A 115 -28.69 3.78 -4.19
CA ARG A 115 -29.16 2.41 -4.46
C ARG A 115 -27.96 1.49 -4.41
N ARG A 116 -28.19 0.18 -4.41
CA ARG A 116 -27.10 -0.79 -4.48
C ARG A 116 -26.20 -0.54 -5.68
N GLY A 117 -24.90 -0.54 -5.42
CA GLY A 117 -23.86 -0.11 -6.35
C GLY A 117 -23.40 1.34 -6.14
N ILE A 118 -23.97 2.08 -5.18
CA ILE A 118 -23.44 3.34 -4.70
C ILE A 118 -22.73 3.10 -3.36
N VAL A 119 -21.57 3.75 -3.20
CA VAL A 119 -20.82 3.73 -1.95
C VAL A 119 -20.53 5.16 -1.47
N ALA A 120 -20.57 5.35 -0.16
CA ALA A 120 -20.07 6.55 0.48
C ALA A 120 -18.61 6.36 0.85
N VAL A 121 -17.78 7.38 0.62
CA VAL A 121 -16.33 7.33 0.85
C VAL A 121 -15.83 8.67 1.41
N ASP A 122 -14.60 8.65 1.91
CA ASP A 122 -13.79 9.86 2.07
C ASP A 122 -13.19 10.26 0.69
N PRO A 123 -13.54 11.44 0.12
CA PRO A 123 -13.02 11.89 -1.16
C PRO A 123 -11.51 12.10 -1.22
N ASP A 124 -10.85 12.33 -0.08
CA ASP A 124 -9.38 12.50 -0.01
C ASP A 124 -8.66 11.14 -0.17
N ILE A 125 -9.36 10.03 0.08
CA ILE A 125 -8.85 8.67 -0.08
C ILE A 125 -9.35 8.04 -1.39
N ILE A 126 -10.65 8.15 -1.68
CA ILE A 126 -11.27 7.67 -2.92
C ILE A 126 -12.08 8.83 -3.52
N PRO A 127 -11.58 9.48 -4.60
CA PRO A 127 -12.29 10.58 -5.23
C PRO A 127 -13.68 10.16 -5.71
N LEU A 128 -14.67 11.06 -5.58
CA LEU A 128 -16.01 10.85 -6.14
C LEU A 128 -15.93 10.63 -7.66
N GLY A 129 -16.81 9.79 -8.19
CA GLY A 129 -16.78 9.27 -9.56
C GLY A 129 -15.92 8.01 -9.74
N THR A 130 -15.08 7.66 -8.76
CA THR A 130 -14.25 6.46 -8.82
C THR A 130 -15.11 5.20 -8.76
N ARG A 131 -14.79 4.21 -9.61
CA ARG A 131 -15.39 2.88 -9.53
C ARG A 131 -14.52 1.99 -8.63
N VAL A 132 -15.18 1.20 -7.80
CA VAL A 132 -14.53 0.23 -6.92
C VAL A 132 -15.11 -1.15 -7.13
N TYR A 133 -14.36 -2.19 -6.78
CA TYR A 133 -14.88 -3.54 -6.63
C TYR A 133 -14.64 -4.04 -5.21
N ILE A 134 -15.69 -4.59 -4.60
CA ILE A 134 -15.68 -5.07 -3.23
C ILE A 134 -16.19 -6.52 -3.26
N PRO A 135 -15.35 -7.52 -2.94
CA PRO A 135 -15.77 -8.92 -2.91
C PRO A 135 -17.01 -9.11 -2.05
N GLY A 136 -18.01 -9.82 -2.58
CA GLY A 136 -19.29 -10.05 -1.90
C GLY A 136 -20.34 -8.94 -2.08
N TYR A 137 -19.93 -7.71 -2.42
CA TYR A 137 -20.86 -6.61 -2.75
C TYR A 137 -20.98 -6.40 -4.25
N GLY A 138 -19.85 -6.35 -4.96
CA GLY A 138 -19.77 -6.12 -6.41
C GLY A 138 -19.09 -4.79 -6.75
N VAL A 139 -19.42 -4.27 -7.93
CA VAL A 139 -18.91 -2.97 -8.39
C VAL A 139 -19.72 -1.84 -7.76
N GLY A 140 -19.02 -0.88 -7.16
CA GLY A 140 -19.57 0.34 -6.58
C GLY A 140 -19.10 1.59 -7.32
N LEU A 141 -19.91 2.64 -7.30
CA LEU A 141 -19.56 4.00 -7.69
C LEU A 141 -19.43 4.83 -6.41
N ALA A 142 -18.26 5.42 -6.18
CA ALA A 142 -18.05 6.43 -5.16
C ALA A 142 -18.82 7.69 -5.54
N ALA A 143 -20.03 7.84 -5.01
CA ALA A 143 -20.93 8.93 -5.38
C ALA A 143 -21.53 9.62 -4.16
N ASP A 144 -21.19 9.17 -2.96
CA ASP A 144 -21.70 9.73 -1.73
C ASP A 144 -20.61 9.97 -0.69
N THR A 145 -20.95 10.72 0.34
CA THR A 145 -20.08 11.03 1.49
C THR A 145 -20.91 10.98 2.77
N GLY A 146 -20.27 10.79 3.91
CA GLY A 146 -20.94 10.88 5.20
C GLY A 146 -20.01 11.42 6.27
N GLY A 147 -20.54 12.17 7.24
CA GLY A 147 -19.72 12.79 8.29
C GLY A 147 -18.93 11.79 9.14
N ALA A 148 -19.35 10.52 9.18
CA ALA A 148 -18.65 9.42 9.87
C ALA A 148 -17.75 8.58 8.94
N ILE A 149 -17.78 8.83 7.62
CA ILE A 149 -17.05 8.09 6.60
C ILE A 149 -15.79 8.89 6.23
N ILE A 150 -14.85 8.91 7.18
CA ILE A 150 -13.58 9.65 7.09
C ILE A 150 -12.41 8.67 7.23
N GLY A 151 -11.37 8.86 6.42
CA GLY A 151 -10.21 7.99 6.30
C GLY A 151 -10.50 6.70 5.53
N ASN A 152 -9.89 5.60 5.97
CA ASN A 152 -10.07 4.27 5.37
C ASN A 152 -11.43 3.65 5.78
N LYS A 153 -12.52 4.36 5.50
CA LYS A 153 -13.90 3.92 5.74
C LYS A 153 -14.72 3.97 4.46
N ILE A 154 -15.67 3.05 4.35
CA ILE A 154 -16.56 2.96 3.20
C ILE A 154 -17.96 2.53 3.66
N ASP A 155 -19.00 3.18 3.16
CA ASP A 155 -20.38 2.80 3.46
C ASP A 155 -21.06 2.23 2.21
N LEU A 156 -21.63 1.03 2.32
CA LEU A 156 -22.20 0.32 1.19
C LEU A 156 -23.72 0.49 1.17
N CYS A 157 -24.26 1.04 0.08
CA CYS A 157 -25.70 1.18 -0.03
C CYS A 157 -26.34 -0.21 -0.21
N MET A 158 -27.30 -0.53 0.65
CA MET A 158 -28.09 -1.77 0.65
C MET A 158 -29.55 -1.46 0.36
N GLU A 159 -30.30 -2.44 -0.13
CA GLU A 159 -31.71 -2.23 -0.49
C GLU A 159 -32.68 -2.49 0.68
N SER A 160 -32.20 -3.09 1.78
CA SER A 160 -33.04 -3.41 2.93
C SER A 160 -32.28 -3.36 4.25
N SER A 161 -32.97 -2.98 5.33
CA SER A 161 -32.39 -2.96 6.67
C SER A 161 -31.87 -4.35 7.07
N SER A 162 -32.58 -5.42 6.70
CA SER A 162 -32.16 -6.80 6.96
C SER A 162 -30.82 -7.14 6.28
N GLU A 163 -30.58 -6.64 5.05
CA GLU A 163 -29.29 -6.79 4.38
C GLU A 163 -28.19 -6.02 5.10
N ALA A 164 -28.45 -4.77 5.49
CA ALA A 164 -27.51 -3.95 6.24
C ALA A 164 -27.12 -4.58 7.60
N TRP A 165 -28.11 -5.08 8.35
CA TRP A 165 -27.88 -5.79 9.63
C TRP A 165 -27.07 -7.07 9.45
N ARG A 166 -27.37 -7.85 8.42
CA ARG A 166 -26.59 -9.05 8.08
C ARG A 166 -25.19 -8.71 7.61
N PHE A 167 -25.00 -7.55 6.98
CA PHE A 167 -23.70 -7.11 6.53
C PHE A 167 -22.81 -6.72 7.71
N GLY A 168 -23.32 -5.91 8.64
CA GLY A 168 -22.61 -5.48 9.85
C GLY A 168 -21.36 -4.61 9.56
N ARG A 169 -20.68 -4.15 10.61
CA ARG A 169 -19.38 -3.47 10.46
C ARG A 169 -18.27 -4.51 10.31
N ARG A 170 -17.40 -4.34 9.32
CA ARG A 170 -16.27 -5.25 9.07
C ARG A 170 -15.22 -4.64 8.16
N ASP A 171 -14.00 -5.13 8.26
CA ASP A 171 -12.97 -4.79 7.27
C ASP A 171 -13.24 -5.51 5.94
N VAL A 172 -13.12 -4.75 4.86
CA VAL A 172 -13.25 -5.26 3.50
C VAL A 172 -12.06 -4.83 2.66
N LYS A 173 -11.77 -5.66 1.67
CA LYS A 173 -10.79 -5.36 0.64
C LYS A 173 -11.46 -4.64 -0.52
N VAL A 174 -10.97 -3.46 -0.86
CA VAL A 174 -11.52 -2.58 -1.90
C VAL A 174 -10.50 -2.46 -3.03
N TYR A 175 -10.88 -2.90 -4.22
CA TYR A 175 -10.09 -2.69 -5.44
C TYR A 175 -10.55 -1.39 -6.09
N ILE A 176 -9.64 -0.43 -6.23
CA ILE A 176 -9.91 0.85 -6.88
C ILE A 176 -9.68 0.66 -8.37
N LEU A 177 -10.75 0.72 -9.16
CA LEU A 177 -10.73 0.39 -10.58
C LEU A 177 -10.13 1.53 -11.42
N GLU A 178 -9.69 1.18 -12.63
CA GLU A 178 -9.33 2.16 -13.68
C GLU A 178 -10.57 2.83 -14.30
#